data_AF-A0A2N1JRX6-F1
#
_entry.id   AF-A0A2N1JRX6-F1
#
_cell.length_a   1.000
_cell.length_b   1.000
_cell.length_c   1.000
_cell.angle_alpha   90.00
_cell.angle_beta   90.00
_cell.angle_gamma   90.00
#
_symmetry.space_group_name_H-M   'P 1'
#
loop_
_entity.id
_entity.type
_entity.pdbx_description
1 polymer ?
#
loop_
_entity_poly.entity_id
_entity_poly.type
_entity_poly.pdbx_seq_one_letter_code
_entity_poly.pdbx_strand_id
1 'polypeptide(L)'
;MRMFKAIECNYRTGDYIKGLTDSQGNTSLSIEVTTKLRTVMIDPTEVIKAIEMVMINGTREELKCKAVHGYKVVVRPQRGRESSIRIELHTNSDMDTVVLHQDRAKALIVELVNARGFAEEMAVKQ
;
A
#
# COMPACT_ATOMS: atom_id res chain seq x y z
N MET A 1 1.76 -7.97 -17.12
CA MET A 1 1.74 -6.99 -16.03
C MET A 1 0.30 -6.73 -15.64
N ARG A 2 0.00 -6.61 -14.34
CA ARG A 2 -1.36 -6.35 -13.82
C ARG A 2 -1.38 -5.04 -13.04
N MET A 3 -2.28 -4.12 -13.40
CA MET A 3 -2.54 -2.90 -12.62
C MET A 3 -3.63 -3.13 -11.58
N PHE A 4 -3.52 -2.46 -10.43
CA PHE A 4 -4.57 -2.39 -9.43
C PHE A 4 -5.63 -1.41 -9.86
N LYS A 5 -6.87 -1.65 -9.43
CA LYS A 5 -7.89 -0.61 -9.50
C LYS A 5 -7.49 0.54 -8.58
N ALA A 6 -7.65 1.78 -9.05
CA ALA A 6 -7.38 2.95 -8.23
C ALA A 6 -8.34 3.00 -7.02
N ILE A 7 -7.78 3.14 -5.82
CA ILE A 7 -8.52 3.26 -4.57
C ILE A 7 -8.44 4.69 -4.09
N GLU A 8 -9.59 5.34 -4.02
CA GLU A 8 -9.72 6.71 -3.54
C GLU A 8 -9.42 6.82 -2.05
N CYS A 9 -8.62 7.82 -1.69
CA CYS A 9 -8.26 8.13 -0.33
C CYS A 9 -9.22 9.16 0.27
N ASN A 10 -9.40 9.11 1.59
CA ASN A 10 -10.29 10.03 2.32
C ASN A 10 -9.52 11.21 2.96
N TYR A 11 -8.21 11.33 2.69
CA TYR A 11 -7.41 12.41 3.23
C TYR A 11 -7.62 13.71 2.45
N ARG A 12 -7.48 13.65 1.12
CA ARG A 12 -7.76 14.76 0.20
C ARG A 12 -8.42 14.22 -1.06
N THR A 13 -9.35 14.99 -1.62
CA THR A 13 -9.99 14.68 -2.90
C THR A 13 -8.94 14.58 -4.00
N GLY A 14 -8.95 13.49 -4.75
CA GLY A 14 -7.99 13.23 -5.83
C GLY A 14 -6.71 12.49 -5.42
N ASP A 15 -6.55 12.13 -4.14
CA ASP A 15 -5.48 11.22 -3.71
C ASP A 15 -5.93 9.76 -3.95
N TYR A 16 -5.10 8.96 -4.64
CA TYR A 16 -5.38 7.56 -4.96
C TYR A 16 -4.23 6.63 -4.60
N ILE A 17 -4.55 5.40 -4.23
CA ILE A 17 -3.60 4.29 -4.19
C ILE A 17 -3.80 3.44 -5.45
N LYS A 18 -2.70 3.16 -6.13
CA LYS A 18 -2.61 2.29 -7.30
C LYS A 18 -1.43 1.34 -7.10
N GLY A 19 -1.31 0.35 -7.97
CA GLY A 19 -0.17 -0.55 -7.95
C GLY A 19 -0.04 -1.30 -9.25
N LEU A 20 1.13 -1.88 -9.46
CA LEU A 20 1.46 -2.63 -10.66
C LEU A 20 2.33 -3.82 -10.26
N THR A 21 1.90 -5.01 -10.65
CA THR A 21 2.64 -6.25 -10.44
C THR A 21 3.20 -6.73 -11.78
N ASP A 22 4.52 -6.94 -11.80
CA ASP A 22 5.21 -7.48 -12.98
C ASP A 22 5.06 -9.02 -13.07
N SER A 23 5.60 -9.61 -14.14
CA SER A 23 5.57 -11.06 -14.37
C SER A 23 6.53 -11.84 -13.47
N GLN A 24 7.41 -11.16 -12.72
CA GLN A 24 8.34 -11.73 -11.76
C GLN A 24 7.79 -11.68 -10.33
N GLY A 25 6.58 -11.11 -10.14
CA GLY A 25 5.92 -11.00 -8.86
C GLY A 25 6.33 -9.78 -8.03
N ASN A 26 7.15 -8.89 -8.56
CA ASN A 26 7.43 -7.63 -7.89
C ASN A 26 6.20 -6.73 -7.97
N THR A 27 5.69 -6.34 -6.81
CA THR A 27 4.53 -5.46 -6.71
C THR A 27 4.97 -4.06 -6.30
N SER A 28 4.69 -3.09 -7.16
CA SER A 28 4.80 -1.69 -6.83
C SER A 28 3.51 -1.22 -6.14
N LEU A 29 3.64 -0.54 -5.01
CA LEU A 29 2.57 0.27 -4.45
C LEU A 29 2.87 1.71 -4.83
N SER A 30 1.98 2.29 -5.63
CA SER A 30 2.06 3.67 -6.06
C SER A 30 0.98 4.46 -5.34
N ILE A 31 1.39 5.43 -4.55
CA ILE A 31 0.48 6.39 -3.96
C ILE A 31 0.58 7.67 -4.80
N GLU A 32 -0.51 7.97 -5.48
CA GLU A 32 -0.68 9.18 -6.27
C GLU A 32 -1.37 10.21 -5.36
N VAL A 33 -0.56 11.09 -4.75
CA VAL A 33 -1.06 12.22 -3.98
C VAL A 33 -1.11 13.41 -4.93
N THR A 34 -2.23 14.13 -4.98
CA THR A 34 -2.63 15.32 -5.78
C THR A 34 -1.58 16.17 -6.56
N THR A 35 -0.28 16.14 -6.23
CA THR A 35 0.80 16.87 -6.93
C THR A 35 2.08 16.05 -7.19
N LYS A 36 2.22 14.82 -6.64
CA LYS A 36 3.41 13.97 -6.78
C LYS A 36 3.00 12.48 -6.76
N LEU A 37 3.45 11.74 -7.77
CA LEU A 37 3.38 10.27 -7.75
C LEU A 37 4.57 9.73 -6.96
N ARG A 38 4.31 8.97 -5.90
CA ARG A 38 5.35 8.18 -5.22
C ARG A 38 5.09 6.71 -5.32
N THR A 39 6.11 6.00 -5.76
CA THR A 39 6.08 4.56 -5.93
C THR A 39 7.15 3.94 -5.06
N VAL A 40 6.75 2.93 -4.29
CA VAL A 40 7.66 2.07 -3.54
C VAL A 40 7.45 0.63 -3.95
N MET A 41 8.53 -0.14 -3.95
CA MET A 41 8.48 -1.59 -4.17
C MET A 41 8.38 -2.28 -2.83
N ILE A 42 7.32 -3.06 -2.63
CA ILE A 42 7.00 -3.71 -1.36
C ILE A 42 6.48 -5.12 -1.56
N ASP A 43 6.59 -5.95 -0.53
CA ASP A 43 5.91 -7.23 -0.50
C ASP A 43 4.41 -7.02 -0.24
N PRO A 44 3.50 -7.44 -1.14
CA PRO A 44 2.07 -7.30 -0.90
C PRO A 44 1.63 -8.04 0.38
N THR A 45 2.29 -9.14 0.74
CA THR A 45 1.97 -9.92 1.95
C THR A 45 2.28 -9.14 3.22
N GLU A 46 3.39 -8.43 3.27
CA GLU A 46 3.77 -7.63 4.44
C GLU A 46 2.81 -6.45 4.64
N VAL A 47 2.35 -5.86 3.54
CA VAL A 47 1.41 -4.73 3.56
C VAL A 47 0.03 -5.18 4.02
N ILE A 48 -0.47 -6.32 3.50
CA ILE A 48 -1.74 -6.90 3.94
C ILE A 48 -1.69 -7.12 5.45
N LYS A 49 -0.66 -7.82 5.96
CA LYS A 49 -0.49 -8.08 7.39
C LYS A 49 -0.44 -6.79 8.20
N ALA A 50 0.28 -5.78 7.73
CA ALA A 50 0.39 -4.51 8.43
C ALA A 50 -0.97 -3.78 8.53
N ILE A 51 -1.74 -3.76 7.45
CA ILE A 51 -3.08 -3.16 7.44
C ILE A 51 -4.02 -3.92 8.36
N GLU A 52 -4.01 -5.26 8.31
CA GLU A 52 -4.85 -6.12 9.17
C GLU A 52 -4.51 -5.94 10.65
N MET A 53 -3.23 -5.91 11.01
CA MET A 53 -2.78 -5.66 12.39
C MET A 53 -3.30 -4.32 12.90
N VAL A 54 -3.14 -3.25 12.11
CA VAL A 54 -3.64 -1.91 12.45
C VAL A 54 -5.16 -1.92 12.62
N MET A 55 -5.90 -2.65 11.79
CA MET A 55 -7.36 -2.76 11.90
C MET A 55 -7.83 -3.51 13.14
N ILE A 56 -7.08 -4.54 13.57
CA ILE A 56 -7.47 -5.42 14.69
C ILE A 56 -7.13 -4.80 16.03
N ASN A 57 -5.89 -4.31 16.19
CA ASN A 57 -5.37 -3.91 17.50
C ASN A 57 -4.77 -2.49 17.53
N GLY A 58 -4.81 -1.76 16.41
CA GLY A 58 -4.32 -0.39 16.35
C GLY A 58 -2.79 -0.24 16.43
N THR A 59 -2.03 -1.32 16.24
CA THR A 59 -0.56 -1.28 16.34
C THR A 59 0.04 -0.56 15.13
N ARG A 60 1.10 0.24 15.35
CA ARG A 60 1.87 0.86 14.27
C ARG A 60 2.85 -0.16 13.69
N GLU A 61 2.81 -0.32 12.38
CA GLU A 61 3.66 -1.23 11.62
C GLU A 61 4.62 -0.44 10.71
N GLU A 62 5.88 -0.87 10.64
CA GLU A 62 6.91 -0.29 9.79
C GLU A 62 7.50 -1.35 8.87
N LEU A 63 7.42 -1.12 7.57
CA LEU A 63 7.81 -2.04 6.51
C LEU A 63 9.01 -1.47 5.76
N LYS A 64 10.01 -2.31 5.49
CA LYS A 64 11.17 -1.95 4.69
C LYS A 64 10.86 -2.11 3.20
N CYS A 65 11.26 -1.15 2.38
CA CYS A 65 11.10 -1.28 0.92
C CYS A 65 12.17 -2.19 0.32
N LYS A 66 11.83 -2.97 -0.71
CA LYS A 66 12.74 -3.96 -1.32
C LYS A 66 13.77 -3.35 -2.28
N ALA A 67 13.42 -2.28 -2.98
CA ALA A 67 14.24 -1.77 -4.10
C ALA A 67 15.18 -0.62 -3.73
N VAL A 68 14.90 0.15 -2.67
CA VAL A 68 15.64 1.38 -2.35
C VAL A 68 15.96 1.44 -0.87
N HIS A 69 17.26 1.51 -0.55
CA HIS A 69 17.73 1.65 0.82
C HIS A 69 17.29 3.00 1.41
N GLY A 70 16.84 2.98 2.66
CA GLY A 70 16.31 4.17 3.36
C GLY A 70 14.81 4.44 3.14
N TYR A 71 14.18 3.79 2.16
CA TYR A 71 12.74 3.92 1.94
C TYR A 71 11.97 2.99 2.88
N LYS A 72 10.85 3.48 3.41
CA LYS A 72 9.98 2.68 4.28
C LYS A 72 8.51 3.05 4.14
N VAL A 73 7.66 2.08 4.45
CA VAL A 73 6.21 2.28 4.55
C VAL A 73 5.82 2.18 6.01
N VAL A 74 5.03 3.13 6.51
CA VAL A 74 4.48 3.08 7.87
C VAL A 74 2.96 2.98 7.77
N VAL A 75 2.38 1.99 8.43
CA VAL A 75 0.93 1.80 8.53
C VAL A 75 0.53 1.97 9.98
N ARG A 76 -0.45 2.84 10.25
CA ARG A 76 -0.87 3.15 11.63
C ARG A 76 -2.31 3.67 11.71
N PRO A 77 -2.95 3.67 12.89
CA PRO A 77 -4.22 4.36 13.06
C PRO A 77 -4.09 5.86 12.77
N GLN A 78 -5.13 6.43 12.15
CA GLN A 78 -5.24 7.86 12.01
C GLN A 78 -5.77 8.48 13.31
N ARG A 79 -4.97 9.34 13.94
CA ARG A 79 -5.37 10.05 15.16
C ARG A 79 -6.62 10.91 14.89
N GLY A 80 -7.56 10.87 15.83
CA GLY A 80 -8.81 11.65 15.77
C GLY A 80 -9.85 11.14 14.76
N ARG A 81 -9.62 9.98 14.13
CA ARG A 81 -10.59 9.32 13.25
C ARG A 81 -10.59 7.83 13.53
N GLU A 82 -11.45 7.42 14.46
CA GLU A 82 -11.72 6.00 14.73
C GLU A 82 -12.14 5.33 13.41
N SER A 83 -11.64 4.13 13.15
CA SER A 83 -11.85 3.39 11.88
C SER A 83 -11.15 3.93 10.63
N SER A 84 -10.12 4.75 10.77
CA SER A 84 -9.27 5.19 9.64
C SER A 84 -7.82 4.76 9.80
N ILE A 85 -7.23 4.31 8.69
CA ILE A 85 -5.85 3.84 8.60
C ILE A 85 -5.05 4.85 7.82
N ARG A 86 -3.88 5.19 8.34
CA ARG A 86 -2.89 6.06 7.69
C ARG A 86 -1.76 5.20 7.14
N ILE A 87 -1.44 5.41 5.87
CA ILE A 87 -0.28 4.81 5.19
C ILE A 87 0.66 5.95 4.82
N GLU A 88 1.91 5.85 5.24
CA GLU A 88 2.95 6.83 4.97
C GLU A 88 4.05 6.19 4.14
N LEU A 89 4.48 6.88 3.09
CA LEU A 89 5.63 6.51 2.27
C LEU A 89 6.78 7.46 2.60
N HIS A 90 7.82 6.95 3.24
CA HIS A 90 9.03 7.71 3.54
C HIS A 90 10.09 7.41 2.49
N THR A 91 10.64 8.47 1.92
CA THR A 91 11.79 8.44 1.01
C THR A 91 12.96 9.19 1.65
N ASN A 92 14.14 9.16 1.04
CA ASN A 92 15.34 9.80 1.61
C ASN A 92 15.19 11.31 1.85
N SER A 93 14.33 11.99 1.10
CA SER A 93 14.21 13.45 1.16
C SER A 93 12.83 13.96 1.56
N ASP A 94 11.81 13.10 1.61
CA ASP A 94 10.42 13.55 1.72
C ASP A 94 9.48 12.38 2.09
N MET A 95 8.26 12.71 2.50
CA MET A 95 7.23 11.76 2.93
C MET A 95 5.90 12.08 2.28
N ASP A 96 5.18 11.06 1.80
CA ASP A 96 3.78 11.17 1.42
C ASP A 96 2.87 10.38 2.36
N THR A 97 1.61 10.78 2.43
CA THR A 97 0.61 10.19 3.32
C THR A 97 -0.72 10.05 2.59
N VAL A 98 -1.36 8.91 2.81
CA VAL A 98 -2.78 8.70 2.53
C VAL A 98 -3.50 8.16 3.75
N VAL A 99 -4.80 8.45 3.80
CA VAL A 99 -5.71 7.95 4.83
C VAL A 99 -6.86 7.23 4.15
N LEU A 100 -7.10 5.99 4.57
CA LEU A 100 -8.18 5.14 4.11
C LEU A 100 -9.19 4.94 5.26
N HIS A 101 -10.48 5.02 4.95
CA HIS A 101 -11.49 4.46 5.84
C HIS A 101 -11.39 2.93 5.81
N GLN A 102 -11.87 2.28 6.87
CA GLN A 102 -11.81 0.83 7.03
C GLN A 102 -12.28 0.05 5.79
N ASP A 103 -13.35 0.47 5.12
CA ASP A 103 -13.85 -0.20 3.92
C ASP A 103 -12.92 -0.03 2.70
N ARG A 104 -12.29 1.14 2.56
CA ARG A 104 -11.27 1.38 1.53
C ARG A 104 -9.98 0.59 1.81
N ALA A 105 -9.63 0.43 3.09
CA ALA A 105 -8.53 -0.42 3.49
C ALA A 105 -8.79 -1.91 3.17
N LYS A 106 -10.01 -2.40 3.42
CA LYS A 106 -10.43 -3.74 2.98
C LYS A 106 -10.36 -3.90 1.46
N ALA A 107 -10.80 -2.90 0.70
CA ALA A 107 -10.68 -2.91 -0.75
C ALA A 107 -9.20 -3.01 -1.21
N LEU A 108 -8.30 -2.30 -0.53
CA LEU A 108 -6.86 -2.37 -0.81
C LEU A 108 -6.28 -3.76 -0.53
N ILE A 109 -6.68 -4.39 0.59
CA ILE A 109 -6.29 -5.76 0.89
C ILE A 109 -6.71 -6.70 -0.24
N VAL A 110 -7.94 -6.60 -0.74
CA VAL A 110 -8.44 -7.44 -1.84
C VAL A 110 -7.59 -7.26 -3.11
N GLU A 111 -7.26 -6.02 -3.48
CA GLU A 111 -6.39 -5.76 -4.64
C GLU A 111 -4.99 -6.36 -4.43
N LEU A 112 -4.41 -6.25 -3.24
CA LEU A 112 -3.10 -6.82 -2.91
C LEU A 112 -3.11 -8.35 -2.90
N VAL A 113 -4.18 -8.99 -2.43
CA VAL A 113 -4.34 -10.45 -2.49
C VAL A 113 -4.40 -10.92 -3.94
N ASN A 114 -5.17 -10.21 -4.78
CA ASN A 114 -5.27 -10.51 -6.20
C ASN A 114 -3.93 -10.31 -6.95
N ALA A 115 -3.16 -9.29 -6.54
CA ALA A 115 -1.81 -9.05 -7.03
C ALA A 115 -0.88 -10.22 -6.72
N ARG A 116 -0.92 -10.70 -5.47
CA ARG A 116 -0.15 -11.85 -5.01
C ARG A 116 -0.52 -13.12 -5.79
N GLY A 117 -1.82 -13.42 -5.92
CA GLY A 117 -2.27 -14.58 -6.68
C GLY A 117 -1.85 -14.55 -8.16
N PHE A 118 -1.87 -13.37 -8.80
CA PHE A 118 -1.35 -13.21 -10.16
C PHE A 118 0.16 -13.49 -10.24
N ALA A 119 0.95 -12.99 -9.28
CA ALA A 119 2.38 -13.24 -9.20
C ALA A 119 2.69 -14.74 -9.05
N GLU A 120 1.98 -15.42 -8.15
CA GLU A 120 2.11 -16.86 -7.91
C GLU A 120 1.77 -17.67 -9.17
N GLU A 121 0.69 -17.33 -9.87
CA GLU A 121 0.29 -18.01 -11.11
C GLU A 121 1.34 -17.86 -12.22
N MET A 122 1.95 -16.68 -12.34
CA MET A 122 2.97 -16.41 -13.37
C MET A 122 4.29 -17.13 -13.06
N ALA A 123 4.62 -17.36 -11.79
CA ALA A 123 5.81 -18.10 -11.40
C ALA A 123 5.74 -19.60 -11.75
N VAL A 124 4.54 -20.19 -11.78
CA VAL A 124 4.32 -21.60 -12.13
C VAL A 124 4.37 -21.83 -13.66
N LYS A 125 4.14 -20.77 -14.45
CA LYS A 125 4.11 -20.82 -15.92
C LYS A 125 5.48 -20.61 -16.58
N GLN A 126 6.54 -20.39 -15.79
CA GLN A 126 7.94 -20.30 -16.24
C GLN A 126 8.66 -21.63 -16.02
#